data_AF-A0A356F6R2-F1
#
_entry.id   AF-A0A356F6R2-F1
#
_cell.length_a   1.000
_cell.length_b   1.000
_cell.length_c   1.000
_cell.angle_alpha   90.00
_cell.angle_beta   90.00
_cell.angle_gamma   90.00
#
_symmetry.space_group_name_H-M   'P 1'
#
loop_
_entity.id
_entity.type
_entity.pdbx_description
1 polymer ?
#
loop_
_entity_poly.entity_id
_entity_poly.type
_entity_poly.pdbx_seq_one_letter_code
_entity_poly.pdbx_strand_id
1 'polypeptide(L)' 'ADLSVHGDLLLIAAKDAALILNQDKNLSTPRGAALRTLMYLFERDEAIKTYLAG' A
#
# COMPACT_ATOMS: atom_id res chain seq x y z
N ALA A 1 -13.03 -2.03 -12.06
CA ALA A 1 -13.73 -1.64 -10.82
C ALA A 1 -13.91 -0.13 -10.86
N ASP A 2 -15.12 0.37 -10.63
CA ASP A 2 -15.38 1.81 -10.62
C ASP A 2 -14.82 2.40 -9.31
N LEU A 3 -13.71 3.14 -9.40
CA LEU A 3 -13.07 3.75 -8.23
C LEU A 3 -14.02 4.71 -7.48
N SER A 4 -15.04 5.23 -8.16
CA SER A 4 -16.06 6.12 -7.61
C SER A 4 -16.92 5.46 -6.53
N VAL A 5 -17.10 4.13 -6.58
CA VAL A 5 -17.96 3.37 -5.67
C VAL A 5 -17.20 2.80 -4.47
N HIS A 6 -15.86 2.86 -4.49
CA HIS A 6 -15.00 2.30 -3.44
C HIS A 6 -14.10 3.33 -2.76
N GLY A 7 -14.33 4.61 -2.97
CA GLY A 7 -13.54 5.70 -2.36
C GLY A 7 -13.44 5.58 -0.84
N ASP A 8 -14.54 5.22 -0.17
CA ASP A 8 -14.57 5.04 1.28
C ASP A 8 -13.72 3.84 1.75
N LEU A 9 -13.75 2.74 0.99
CA LEU A 9 -12.94 1.55 1.30
C LEU A 9 -11.45 1.83 1.11
N LEU A 10 -11.10 2.59 0.08
CA LEU A 10 -9.72 3.03 -0.16
C LEU A 10 -9.25 3.96 0.97
N LEU A 11 -10.10 4.88 1.42
CA LEU A 11 -9.77 5.77 2.54
C LEU A 11 -9.57 4.98 3.85
N ILE A 12 -10.41 3.97 4.11
CA ILE A 12 -10.28 3.09 5.28
C ILE A 12 -8.96 2.32 5.21
N ALA A 13 -8.63 1.71 4.07
CA ALA A 13 -7.39 0.98 3.88
C ALA A 13 -6.15 1.88 4.06
N ALA A 14 -6.19 3.12 3.53
CA ALA A 14 -5.11 4.08 3.70
C ALA A 14 -4.90 4.48 5.17
N LYS A 15 -5.99 4.72 5.91
CA LYS A 15 -5.92 5.04 7.35
C LYS A 15 -5.36 3.87 8.17
N ASP A 16 -5.76 2.66 7.83
CA ASP A 16 -5.32 1.44 8.50
C ASP A 16 -3.82 1.19 8.26
N ALA A 17 -3.33 1.38 7.03
CA ALA A 17 -1.90 1.34 6.73
C ALA A 17 -1.11 2.40 7.52
N ALA A 18 -1.63 3.64 7.62
CA ALA A 18 -1.00 4.70 8.40
C ALA A 18 -0.95 4.38 9.90
N LEU A 19 -2.00 3.77 10.44
CA LEU A 19 -2.04 3.33 11.84
C LEU A 19 -0.98 2.25 12.11
N ILE A 20 -0.84 1.28 11.21
CA ILE A 20 0.17 0.20 11.32
C ILE A 20 1.57 0.79 11.31
N LEU A 21 1.86 1.74 10.42
CA LEU A 21 3.18 2.40 10.37
C LEU A 21 3.51 3.16 11.66
N ASN A 22 2.50 3.74 12.31
CA ASN A 22 2.67 4.43 13.57
C ASN A 22 2.91 3.48 14.75
N GLN A 23 2.22 2.32 14.76
CA GLN A 23 2.28 1.34 15.85
C GLN A 23 3.44 0.35 15.72
N ASP A 24 3.81 -0.02 14.50
CA ASP A 24 4.86 -0.98 14.15
C ASP A 24 5.85 -0.33 13.17
N LYS A 25 6.62 0.63 13.68
CA LYS A 25 7.59 1.41 12.89
C LYS A 25 8.61 0.55 12.16
N ASN A 26 8.96 -0.61 12.74
CA ASN A 26 9.90 -1.56 12.15
C ASN A 26 9.19 -2.62 11.28
N LEU A 27 7.86 -2.54 11.15
CA LEU A 27 6.99 -3.46 10.42
C LEU A 27 7.26 -4.94 10.79
N SER A 28 7.64 -5.19 12.04
CA SER A 28 8.15 -6.46 12.55
C SER A 28 7.06 -7.47 12.87
N THR A 29 5.82 -7.03 13.00
CA THR A 29 4.65 -7.89 13.22
C THR A 29 4.25 -8.62 11.93
N PRO A 30 3.45 -9.70 12.01
CA PRO A 30 2.92 -10.36 10.81
C PRO A 30 2.17 -9.41 9.87
N ARG A 31 1.44 -8.44 10.42
CA ARG A 31 0.72 -7.44 9.63
C ARG A 31 1.66 -6.41 9.00
N GLY A 32 2.70 -5.97 9.73
CA GLY A 32 3.74 -5.11 9.19
C GLY A 32 4.54 -5.79 8.06
N ALA A 33 4.83 -7.08 8.21
CA ALA A 33 5.51 -7.86 7.17
C ALA A 33 4.67 -7.96 5.89
N ALA A 34 3.36 -8.19 6.01
CA ALA A 34 2.45 -8.16 4.85
C ALA A 34 2.42 -6.78 4.17
N LEU A 35 2.45 -5.69 4.95
CA LEU A 35 2.48 -4.32 4.43
C LEU A 35 3.78 -4.04 3.65
N ARG A 36 4.94 -4.51 4.12
CA ARG A 36 6.21 -4.41 3.36
C ARG A 36 6.13 -5.12 2.02
N THR A 37 5.57 -6.32 1.99
CA THR A 37 5.39 -7.07 0.74
C THR A 37 4.53 -6.29 -0.24
N LEU A 38 3.43 -5.71 0.23
CA LEU A 38 2.57 -4.86 -0.61
C LEU A 38 3.30 -3.64 -1.14
N MET A 39 4.05 -2.93 -0.30
CA MET A 39 4.85 -1.76 -0.72
C MET A 39 5.86 -2.15 -1.83
N TYR A 40 6.57 -3.26 -1.65
CA TYR A 40 7.51 -3.76 -2.67
C TYR A 40 6.82 -4.10 -4.00
N LEU A 41 5.63 -4.72 -3.95
CA LEU A 41 4.86 -5.04 -5.16
C LEU A 41 4.41 -3.76 -5.88
N PHE A 42 3.90 -2.75 -5.15
CA PHE A 42 3.43 -1.51 -5.75
C PHE A 42 4.57 -0.61 -6.27
N GLU A 43 5.69 -0.50 -5.56
CA GLU A 43 6.86 0.24 -6.04
C GLU A 43 7.42 -0.37 -7.33
N ARG A 44 7.41 -1.70 -7.43
CA ARG A 44 7.82 -2.41 -8.64
C ARG A 44 6.88 -2.12 -9.81
N ASP A 45 5.58 -2.07 -9.56
CA ASP A 45 4.58 -1.73 -10.58
C ASP A 45 4.76 -0.29 -11.09
N GLU A 46 5.04 0.67 -10.21
CA GLU A 46 5.31 2.06 -10.61
C GLU A 46 6.64 2.20 -11.39
N ALA A 47 7.68 1.46 -11.00
CA ALA A 47 8.94 1.43 -11.74
C ALA A 47 8.77 0.86 -13.16
N ILE A 48 7.96 -0.18 -13.33
CA ILE A 48 7.63 -0.76 -14.64
C ILE A 48 6.82 0.22 -15.49
N LYS A 49 5.80 0.89 -14.93
CA LYS A 49 5.03 1.92 -15.65
C LYS A 49 5.92 3.08 -16.10
N THR A 50 6.83 3.52 -15.24
CA THR A 50 7.80 4.59 -15.58
C THR A 50 8.72 4.15 -16.70
N TYR A 51 9.24 2.92 -16.65
CA TYR A 51 10.08 2.36 -17.71
C TYR A 51 9.35 2.24 -19.05
N LEU A 52 8.06 1.87 -19.06
CA LEU A 52 7.28 1.73 -20.28
C LEU A 52 6.78 3.07 -20.87
N ALA A 53 6.82 4.15 -20.08
CA ALA A 53 6.37 5.48 -20.48
C ALA A 53 7.50 6.37 -21.07
N GLY A 54 8.75 5.89 -21.05
CA GLY A 54 9.90 6.51 -21.72
C GLY A 54 10.19 5.86 -23.06
#